data_AF-A0A2N7L538-F1
#
_entry.id   AF-A0A2N7L538-F1
#
_cell.length_a   1.000
_cell.length_b   1.000
_cell.length_c   1.000
_cell.angle_alpha   90.00
_cell.angle_beta   90.00
_cell.angle_gamma   90.00
#
_symmetry.space_group_name_H-M   'P 1'
#
loop_
_entity.id
_entity.type
_entity.pdbx_description
1 polymer ?
#
loop_
_entity_poly.entity_id
_entity_poly.type
_entity_poly.pdbx_seq_one_letter_code
_entity_poly.pdbx_strand_id
1 'polypeptide(L)'
;MDIAKSVIVITAAGTPTGRAMAEHFCKLRARVALVDTDCQKLQATYESCLTAGGSCYSFFLESRDVDNISYLFEEVNREMGAVDVLINYWQAGGLPCLLASSDTVNQTIADVASNLYLFGRGAAFNMLDTGRKGVIVNIPGVLTDMEEEITLDSSNAVIRGLTRSWAQELEHANIRVGGVLPRLRHNDKGLIHHHPAINYDMIDGAAYIVENDSFTGRILEAAS
;
A
#
# COMPACT_ATOMS: atom_id res chain seq x y z
N MET A 1 13.26 12.40 -0.36
CA MET A 1 13.27 11.90 1.04
C MET A 1 14.35 10.83 1.17
N ASP A 2 15.09 10.75 2.29
CA ASP A 2 16.15 9.75 2.51
C ASP A 2 15.56 8.47 3.13
N ILE A 3 15.37 7.41 2.32
CA ILE A 3 14.75 6.14 2.76
C ILE A 3 15.44 5.57 4.00
N ALA A 4 16.77 5.65 4.07
CA ALA A 4 17.54 5.06 5.16
C ALA A 4 17.26 5.70 6.53
N LYS A 5 16.58 6.85 6.57
CA LYS A 5 16.21 7.57 7.80
C LYS A 5 14.69 7.63 8.01
N SER A 6 13.92 6.97 7.15
CA SER A 6 12.47 7.02 7.19
C SER A 6 11.88 5.92 8.07
N VAL A 7 10.81 6.26 8.78
CA VAL A 7 9.85 5.31 9.34
C VAL A 7 8.78 5.03 8.28
N ILE A 8 8.68 3.77 7.86
CA ILE A 8 7.81 3.34 6.77
C ILE A 8 6.78 2.35 7.30
N VAL A 9 5.50 2.71 7.22
CA VAL A 9 4.39 1.81 7.51
C VAL A 9 4.00 1.09 6.23
N ILE A 10 3.92 -0.24 6.28
CA ILE A 10 3.50 -1.08 5.14
C ILE A 10 2.26 -1.88 5.55
N THR A 11 1.14 -1.63 4.88
CA THR A 11 -0.11 -2.36 5.09
C THR A 11 -0.13 -3.67 4.31
N ALA A 12 -0.92 -4.64 4.79
CA ALA A 12 -0.98 -5.99 4.23
C ALA A 12 0.42 -6.63 4.08
N ALA A 13 1.29 -6.38 5.07
CA ALA A 13 2.68 -6.80 5.08
C ALA A 13 2.84 -8.34 5.11
N GLY A 14 1.84 -9.08 5.59
CA GLY A 14 1.85 -10.54 5.64
C GLY A 14 1.74 -11.21 4.27
N THR A 15 1.24 -10.49 3.26
CA THR A 15 1.11 -10.99 1.88
C THR A 15 2.48 -11.16 1.21
N PRO A 16 2.60 -11.99 0.15
CA PRO A 16 3.88 -12.16 -0.55
C PRO A 16 4.47 -10.83 -1.09
N THR A 17 3.63 -9.97 -1.65
CA THR A 17 4.07 -8.65 -2.18
C THR A 17 4.38 -7.67 -1.06
N GLY A 18 3.55 -7.60 -0.02
CA GLY A 18 3.81 -6.75 1.16
C GLY A 18 5.11 -7.13 1.87
N ARG A 19 5.38 -8.44 1.99
CA ARG A 19 6.65 -8.97 2.51
C ARG A 19 7.84 -8.57 1.65
N ALA A 20 7.74 -8.72 0.32
CA ALA A 20 8.81 -8.33 -0.58
C ALA A 20 9.10 -6.81 -0.52
N MET A 21 8.05 -5.97 -0.38
CA MET A 21 8.20 -4.55 -0.11
C MET A 21 8.92 -4.28 1.21
N ALA A 22 8.50 -4.94 2.28
CA ALA A 22 9.12 -4.80 3.59
C ALA A 22 10.60 -5.18 3.60
N GLU A 23 10.95 -6.32 2.98
CA GLU A 23 12.34 -6.75 2.83
C GLU A 23 13.16 -5.74 2.02
N HIS A 24 12.58 -5.17 0.95
CA HIS A 24 13.26 -4.17 0.12
C HIS A 24 13.56 -2.90 0.92
N PHE A 25 12.58 -2.30 1.57
CA PHE A 25 12.78 -1.09 2.37
C PHE A 25 13.71 -1.32 3.58
N CYS A 26 13.65 -2.52 4.18
CA CYS A 26 14.62 -2.97 5.18
C CYS A 26 16.07 -2.99 4.64
N LYS A 27 16.29 -3.52 3.44
CA LYS A 27 17.62 -3.53 2.79
C LYS A 27 18.13 -2.11 2.50
N LEU A 28 17.22 -1.18 2.25
CA LEU A 28 17.52 0.25 2.13
C LEU A 28 17.70 0.97 3.48
N ARG A 29 17.73 0.21 4.60
CA ARG A 29 17.94 0.67 5.99
C ARG A 29 16.80 1.48 6.58
N ALA A 30 15.62 1.50 5.95
CA ALA A 30 14.44 2.10 6.56
C ALA A 30 14.04 1.34 7.84
N ARG A 31 13.35 2.04 8.75
CA ARG A 31 12.67 1.40 9.88
C ARG A 31 11.26 1.05 9.43
N VAL A 32 10.93 -0.23 9.33
CA VAL A 32 9.68 -0.68 8.72
C VAL A 32 8.67 -1.17 9.77
N ALA A 33 7.49 -0.55 9.82
CA ALA A 33 6.34 -1.02 10.58
C ALA A 33 5.51 -1.95 9.69
N LEU A 34 5.51 -3.24 10.04
CA LEU A 34 4.77 -4.28 9.34
C LEU A 34 3.35 -4.31 9.91
N VAL A 35 2.34 -4.07 9.08
CA VAL A 35 0.94 -4.02 9.52
C VAL A 35 0.12 -5.07 8.77
N ASP A 36 -0.54 -5.94 9.53
CA ASP A 36 -1.48 -6.92 8.98
C ASP A 36 -2.47 -7.39 10.06
N THR A 37 -3.58 -7.96 9.60
CA THR A 37 -4.61 -8.63 10.43
C THR A 37 -4.29 -10.11 10.64
N ASP A 38 -3.30 -10.67 9.93
CA ASP A 38 -2.85 -12.06 10.07
C ASP A 38 -1.53 -12.13 10.84
N CYS A 39 -1.61 -12.50 12.13
CA CYS A 39 -0.44 -12.54 13.02
C CYS A 39 0.62 -13.56 12.58
N GLN A 40 0.22 -14.69 11.98
CA GLN A 40 1.16 -15.73 11.56
C GLN A 40 1.94 -15.29 10.33
N LYS A 41 1.25 -14.69 9.35
CA LYS A 41 1.91 -14.13 8.16
C LYS A 41 2.79 -12.93 8.49
N LEU A 42 2.38 -12.13 9.48
CA LEU A 42 3.18 -11.00 9.95
C LEU A 42 4.47 -11.47 10.61
N GLN A 43 4.40 -12.50 11.46
CA GLN A 43 5.57 -13.13 12.08
C GLN A 43 6.55 -13.68 11.03
N ALA A 44 6.04 -14.38 10.01
CA ALA A 44 6.88 -14.88 8.92
C ALA A 44 7.56 -13.75 8.13
N THR A 45 6.88 -12.60 7.98
CA THR A 45 7.45 -11.41 7.31
C THR A 45 8.53 -10.76 8.15
N TYR A 46 8.30 -10.65 9.45
CA TYR A 46 9.28 -10.15 10.42
C TYR A 46 10.58 -10.97 10.40
N GLU A 47 10.46 -12.30 10.47
CA GLU A 47 11.62 -13.20 10.41
C GLU A 47 12.40 -13.07 9.09
N SER A 48 11.69 -12.89 7.98
CA SER A 48 12.30 -12.68 6.67
C SER A 48 13.07 -11.35 6.62
N CYS A 49 12.48 -10.27 7.14
CA CYS A 49 13.12 -8.96 7.21
C CYS A 49 14.36 -8.96 8.11
N LEU A 50 14.31 -9.65 9.25
CA LEU A 50 15.48 -9.82 10.12
C LEU A 50 16.59 -10.61 9.43
N THR A 51 16.24 -11.69 8.73
CA THR A 51 17.20 -12.50 7.96
C THR A 51 17.87 -11.67 6.86
N ALA A 52 17.13 -10.72 6.27
CA ALA A 52 17.66 -9.76 5.30
C ALA A 52 18.50 -8.63 5.93
N GLY A 53 18.71 -8.61 7.25
CA GLY A 53 19.48 -7.60 7.97
C GLY A 53 18.73 -6.28 8.21
N GLY A 54 17.40 -6.30 8.11
CA GLY A 54 16.52 -5.14 8.26
C GLY A 54 16.20 -4.74 9.69
N SER A 55 15.64 -3.54 9.86
CA SER A 55 15.04 -3.06 11.11
C SER A 55 13.54 -2.93 10.94
N CYS A 56 12.77 -3.87 11.48
CA CYS A 56 11.32 -3.85 11.40
C CYS A 56 10.63 -4.22 12.73
N TYR A 57 9.36 -3.83 12.86
CA TYR A 57 8.50 -4.20 13.98
C TYR A 57 7.13 -4.62 13.46
N SER A 58 6.54 -5.62 14.10
CA SER A 58 5.21 -6.13 13.75
C SER A 58 4.14 -5.43 14.57
N PHE A 59 3.13 -4.90 13.89
CA PHE A 59 1.94 -4.31 14.49
C PHE A 59 0.72 -5.08 13.99
N PHE A 60 0.19 -5.94 14.85
CA PHE A 60 -1.05 -6.65 14.57
C PHE A 60 -2.23 -5.69 14.65
N LEU A 61 -3.11 -5.74 13.65
CA LEU A 61 -4.32 -4.97 13.60
C LEU A 61 -5.52 -5.89 13.81
N GLU A 62 -6.28 -5.70 14.89
CA GLU A 62 -7.45 -6.54 15.19
C GLU A 62 -8.55 -6.38 14.12
N SER A 63 -8.84 -5.14 13.75
CA SER A 63 -9.82 -4.78 12.73
C SER A 63 -9.44 -3.49 12.00
N ARG A 64 -9.94 -3.33 10.77
CA ARG A 64 -9.69 -2.15 9.92
C ARG A 64 -10.73 -1.06 10.16
N ASP A 65 -10.85 -0.61 11.41
CA ASP A 65 -11.69 0.52 11.78
C ASP A 65 -10.85 1.74 12.20
N VAL A 66 -11.53 2.86 12.38
CA VAL A 66 -10.91 4.15 12.68
C VAL A 66 -10.10 4.11 13.97
N ASP A 67 -10.61 3.44 15.01
CA ASP A 67 -10.01 3.46 16.34
C ASP A 67 -8.74 2.62 16.36
N ASN A 68 -8.80 1.40 15.80
CA ASN A 68 -7.66 0.51 15.67
C ASN A 68 -6.55 1.09 14.79
N ILE A 69 -6.90 1.75 13.68
CA ILE A 69 -5.91 2.39 12.81
C ILE A 69 -5.29 3.62 13.48
N SER A 70 -6.08 4.41 14.22
CA SER A 70 -5.53 5.54 14.97
C SER A 70 -4.55 5.08 16.03
N TYR A 71 -4.94 4.06 16.81
CA TYR A 71 -4.09 3.43 17.82
C TYR A 71 -2.80 2.85 17.21
N LEU A 72 -2.89 2.18 16.06
CA LEU A 72 -1.71 1.68 15.32
C LEU A 72 -0.68 2.80 15.08
N PHE A 73 -1.10 3.98 14.61
CA PHE A 73 -0.17 5.09 14.34
C PHE A 73 0.43 5.68 15.62
N GLU A 74 -0.29 5.67 16.74
CA GLU A 74 0.24 6.04 18.05
C GLU A 74 1.32 5.06 18.53
N GLU A 75 1.08 3.76 18.38
CA GLU A 75 2.03 2.70 18.71
C GLU A 75 3.30 2.80 17.85
N VAL A 76 3.14 3.01 16.54
CA VAL A 76 4.28 3.23 15.64
C VAL A 76 5.08 4.46 16.07
N ASN A 77 4.42 5.56 16.41
CA ASN A 77 5.11 6.76 16.91
C ASN A 77 5.92 6.48 18.18
N ARG A 78 5.37 5.71 19.12
CA ARG A 78 6.05 5.40 20.37
C ARG A 78 7.28 4.53 20.16
N GLU A 79 7.17 3.49 19.35
CA GLU A 79 8.25 2.52 19.13
C GLU A 79 9.28 3.03 18.11
N MET A 80 8.84 3.79 17.11
CA MET A 80 9.62 4.12 15.93
C MET A 80 9.81 5.61 15.68
N GLY A 81 9.03 6.47 16.32
CA GLY A 81 8.97 7.90 16.01
C GLY A 81 8.00 8.20 14.88
N ALA A 82 7.92 9.48 14.51
CA ALA A 82 6.96 9.99 13.53
C ALA A 82 7.05 9.26 12.17
N VAL A 83 5.90 8.95 11.58
CA VAL A 83 5.82 8.26 10.28
C VAL A 83 6.20 9.21 9.14
N ASP A 84 7.09 8.73 8.26
CA ASP A 84 7.51 9.45 7.06
C ASP A 84 6.77 8.94 5.81
N VAL A 85 6.51 7.64 5.75
CA VAL A 85 5.99 6.96 4.57
C VAL A 85 4.88 6.01 4.95
N LEU A 86 3.78 6.06 4.20
CA LEU A 86 2.80 4.98 4.15
C LEU A 86 2.90 4.29 2.79
N ILE A 87 3.29 3.01 2.78
CA ILE A 87 3.04 2.12 1.64
C ILE A 87 1.66 1.51 1.85
N ASN A 88 0.66 2.14 1.24
CA ASN A 88 -0.74 1.77 1.32
C ASN A 88 -1.02 0.67 0.30
N TYR A 89 -0.55 -0.54 0.63
CA TYR A 89 -0.77 -1.74 -0.15
C TYR A 89 -2.04 -2.46 0.32
N TRP A 90 -2.93 -2.76 -0.61
CA TRP A 90 -4.21 -3.40 -0.33
C TRP A 90 -4.49 -4.48 -1.37
N GLN A 91 -4.81 -5.69 -0.92
CA GLN A 91 -5.29 -6.76 -1.82
C GLN A 91 -6.71 -6.45 -2.28
N ALA A 92 -6.84 -5.80 -3.44
CA ALA A 92 -8.14 -5.55 -4.02
C ALA A 92 -8.72 -6.86 -4.58
N GLY A 93 -9.90 -7.24 -4.07
CA GLY A 93 -10.90 -7.80 -4.97
C GLY A 93 -11.15 -6.75 -6.05
N GLY A 94 -10.90 -7.07 -7.31
CA GLY A 94 -11.26 -6.14 -8.37
C GLY A 94 -12.78 -5.92 -8.35
N LEU A 95 -13.21 -4.82 -8.97
CA LEU A 95 -14.64 -4.54 -9.04
C LEU A 95 -15.29 -5.48 -10.07
N PRO A 96 -16.50 -5.97 -9.79
CA PRO A 96 -17.22 -6.82 -10.74
C PRO A 96 -17.49 -6.06 -12.04
N CYS A 97 -17.49 -6.79 -13.16
CA CYS A 97 -17.85 -6.23 -14.46
C CYS A 97 -19.29 -5.70 -14.46
N LEU A 98 -19.55 -4.66 -15.26
CA LEU A 98 -20.91 -4.10 -15.39
C LEU A 98 -21.94 -5.11 -15.92
N LEU A 99 -21.48 -6.17 -16.59
CA LEU A 99 -22.30 -7.26 -17.13
C LEU A 99 -22.22 -8.53 -16.27
N ALA A 100 -21.63 -8.46 -15.07
CA ALA A 100 -21.57 -9.60 -14.16
C ALA A 100 -22.97 -10.01 -13.71
N SER A 101 -23.16 -11.31 -13.49
CA SER A 101 -24.44 -11.89 -13.08
C SER A 101 -24.71 -11.83 -11.57
N SER A 102 -23.76 -11.35 -10.76
CA SER A 102 -23.86 -11.31 -9.30
C SER A 102 -24.12 -9.90 -8.77
N ASP A 103 -24.99 -9.79 -7.77
CA ASP A 103 -25.32 -8.53 -7.07
C ASP A 103 -24.38 -8.22 -5.88
N THR A 104 -23.25 -8.91 -5.77
CA THR A 104 -22.27 -8.79 -4.66
C THR A 104 -21.44 -7.49 -4.71
N VAL A 105 -21.76 -6.60 -5.66
CA VAL A 105 -21.03 -5.37 -6.01
C VAL A 105 -20.78 -4.46 -4.81
N ASN A 106 -21.79 -4.23 -3.98
CA ASN A 106 -21.77 -3.13 -2.99
C ASN A 106 -20.68 -3.29 -1.92
N GLN A 107 -20.42 -4.51 -1.46
CA GLN A 107 -19.47 -4.74 -0.37
C GLN A 107 -18.02 -4.58 -0.87
N THR A 108 -17.70 -5.13 -2.05
CA THR A 108 -16.34 -5.09 -2.60
C THR A 108 -15.87 -3.66 -2.91
N ILE A 109 -16.73 -2.81 -3.49
CA ILE A 109 -16.36 -1.41 -3.79
C ILE A 109 -16.11 -0.64 -2.51
N ALA A 110 -17.01 -0.79 -1.53
CA ALA A 110 -16.93 -0.12 -0.25
C ALA A 110 -15.67 -0.54 0.51
N ASP A 111 -15.31 -1.82 0.51
CA ASP A 111 -14.13 -2.34 1.19
C ASP A 111 -12.82 -1.81 0.56
N VAL A 112 -12.74 -1.76 -0.78
CA VAL A 112 -11.57 -1.21 -1.48
C VAL A 112 -11.34 0.26 -1.11
N ALA A 113 -12.39 1.07 -1.24
CA ALA A 113 -12.29 2.51 -0.99
C ALA A 113 -12.06 2.82 0.50
N SER A 114 -12.77 2.13 1.39
CA SER A 114 -12.66 2.34 2.84
C SER A 114 -11.29 1.97 3.38
N ASN A 115 -10.73 0.81 3.02
CA ASN A 115 -9.43 0.40 3.52
C ASN A 115 -8.32 1.35 3.08
N LEU A 116 -8.27 1.71 1.78
CA LEU A 116 -7.29 2.68 1.29
C LEU A 116 -7.45 4.03 2.01
N TYR A 117 -8.68 4.49 2.17
CA TYR A 117 -9.00 5.76 2.81
C TYR A 117 -8.62 5.79 4.29
N LEU A 118 -8.96 4.74 5.07
CA LEU A 118 -8.74 4.75 6.51
C LEU A 118 -7.24 4.79 6.87
N PHE A 119 -6.40 4.00 6.19
CA PHE A 119 -4.96 4.07 6.38
C PHE A 119 -4.37 5.38 5.86
N GLY A 120 -4.83 5.85 4.68
CA GLY A 120 -4.41 7.14 4.13
C GLY A 120 -4.73 8.31 5.07
N ARG A 121 -5.94 8.33 5.63
CA ARG A 121 -6.41 9.30 6.64
C ARG A 121 -5.56 9.22 7.90
N GLY A 122 -5.34 8.01 8.44
CA GLY A 122 -4.53 7.81 9.64
C GLY A 122 -3.09 8.31 9.46
N ALA A 123 -2.45 7.99 8.33
CA ALA A 123 -1.11 8.49 8.03
C ALA A 123 -1.08 10.01 7.85
N ALA A 124 -2.06 10.58 7.15
CA ALA A 124 -2.12 12.02 6.94
C ALA A 124 -2.28 12.79 8.27
N PHE A 125 -3.17 12.34 9.17
CA PHE A 125 -3.29 12.92 10.51
C PHE A 125 -2.01 12.75 11.33
N ASN A 126 -1.42 11.55 11.34
CA ASN A 126 -0.16 11.31 12.04
C ASN A 126 0.96 12.25 11.58
N MET A 127 1.13 12.40 10.27
CA MET A 127 2.13 13.30 9.67
C MET A 127 1.84 14.76 10.02
N LEU A 128 0.58 15.18 9.96
CA LEU A 128 0.17 16.54 10.31
C LEU A 128 0.44 16.85 11.79
N ASP A 129 -0.01 15.97 12.69
CA ASP A 129 0.08 16.17 14.16
C ASP A 129 1.52 16.13 14.66
N THR A 130 2.39 15.36 13.99
CA THR A 130 3.82 15.30 14.28
C THR A 130 4.64 16.36 13.55
N GLY A 131 4.00 17.21 12.73
CA GLY A 131 4.66 18.23 11.92
C GLY A 131 5.61 17.65 10.86
N ARG A 132 5.37 16.41 10.43
CA ARG A 132 6.24 15.66 9.53
C ARG A 132 5.81 15.82 8.08
N LYS A 133 6.78 16.13 7.22
CA LYS A 133 6.60 16.01 5.77
C LYS A 133 6.64 14.52 5.42
N GLY A 134 5.70 14.06 4.62
CA GLY A 134 5.56 12.63 4.36
C GLY A 134 5.17 12.29 2.94
N VAL A 135 5.02 10.99 2.69
CA VAL A 135 4.54 10.46 1.41
C VAL A 135 3.64 9.25 1.61
N ILE A 136 2.49 9.26 0.92
CA ILE A 136 1.59 8.12 0.82
C ILE A 136 1.77 7.51 -0.57
N VAL A 137 2.05 6.21 -0.64
CA VAL A 137 2.18 5.46 -1.89
C VAL A 137 1.06 4.43 -1.97
N ASN A 138 0.08 4.67 -2.84
CA ASN A 138 -1.05 3.78 -3.04
C ASN A 138 -0.72 2.68 -4.05
N ILE A 139 -0.89 1.41 -3.67
CA ILE A 139 -0.53 0.27 -4.52
C ILE A 139 -1.63 -0.81 -4.42
N PRO A 140 -2.26 -1.20 -5.54
CA PRO A 140 -3.19 -2.32 -5.55
C PRO A 140 -2.44 -3.65 -5.53
N GLY A 141 -2.99 -4.60 -4.80
CA GLY A 141 -2.69 -6.02 -4.93
C GLY A 141 -3.56 -6.67 -5.98
N VAL A 142 -3.07 -7.79 -6.51
CA VAL A 142 -3.79 -8.65 -7.46
C VAL A 142 -4.23 -9.91 -6.72
N LEU A 143 -5.52 -10.18 -6.65
CA LEU A 143 -6.02 -11.51 -6.26
C LEU A 143 -5.97 -12.42 -7.49
N THR A 144 -5.27 -13.54 -7.36
CA THR A 144 -5.00 -14.48 -8.48
C THR A 144 -5.94 -15.68 -8.51
N ASP A 145 -6.73 -15.90 -7.46
CA ASP A 145 -7.59 -17.09 -7.27
C ASP A 145 -9.09 -16.79 -7.43
N MET A 146 -9.48 -15.77 -8.21
CA MET A 146 -10.90 -15.40 -8.37
C MET A 146 -11.52 -16.13 -9.58
N GLU A 147 -12.60 -16.86 -9.34
CA GLU A 147 -13.38 -17.59 -10.36
C GLU A 147 -14.27 -16.66 -11.23
N GLU A 148 -14.53 -15.44 -10.78
CA GLU A 148 -15.37 -14.45 -11.48
C GLU A 148 -14.54 -13.54 -12.42
N GLU A 149 -15.16 -13.08 -13.51
CA GLU A 149 -14.60 -12.05 -14.41
C GLU A 149 -14.48 -10.70 -13.67
N ILE A 150 -13.41 -10.57 -12.90
CA ILE A 150 -13.07 -9.38 -12.15
C ILE A 150 -11.94 -8.64 -12.88
N THR A 151 -12.17 -7.38 -13.20
CA THR A 151 -11.13 -6.53 -13.80
C THR A 151 -10.46 -5.66 -12.74
N LEU A 152 -9.13 -5.65 -12.72
CA LEU A 152 -8.39 -4.73 -11.86
C LEU A 152 -8.46 -3.28 -12.38
N ASP A 153 -8.86 -3.07 -13.63
CA ASP A 153 -8.91 -1.76 -14.29
C ASP A 153 -9.79 -0.75 -13.54
N SER A 154 -10.91 -1.22 -12.98
CA SER A 154 -11.81 -0.39 -12.18
C SER A 154 -11.17 0.01 -10.84
N SER A 155 -10.50 -0.91 -10.14
CA SER A 155 -9.76 -0.60 -8.90
C SER A 155 -8.58 0.33 -9.18
N ASN A 156 -7.89 0.12 -10.30
CA ASN A 156 -6.84 1.01 -10.79
C ASN A 156 -7.39 2.42 -11.00
N ALA A 157 -8.57 2.59 -11.62
CA ALA A 157 -9.21 3.89 -11.81
C ALA A 157 -9.51 4.60 -10.48
N VAL A 158 -10.01 3.88 -9.47
CA VAL A 158 -10.23 4.41 -8.11
C VAL A 158 -8.92 4.93 -7.52
N ILE A 159 -7.84 4.15 -7.60
CA ILE A 159 -6.53 4.53 -7.06
C ILE A 159 -5.96 5.76 -7.79
N ARG A 160 -6.12 5.84 -9.13
CA ARG A 160 -5.70 7.04 -9.90
C ARG A 160 -6.43 8.29 -9.40
N GLY A 161 -7.75 8.19 -9.22
CA GLY A 161 -8.59 9.29 -8.72
C GLY A 161 -8.20 9.75 -7.33
N LEU A 162 -8.13 8.81 -6.38
CA LEU A 162 -7.78 9.11 -4.98
C LEU A 162 -6.36 9.66 -4.84
N THR A 163 -5.38 9.08 -5.56
CA THR A 163 -3.99 9.57 -5.55
C THR A 163 -3.90 11.02 -5.99
N ARG A 164 -4.59 11.39 -7.07
CA ARG A 164 -4.60 12.78 -7.56
C ARG A 164 -5.32 13.71 -6.60
N SER A 165 -6.48 13.29 -6.07
CA SER A 165 -7.29 14.09 -5.14
C SER A 165 -6.53 14.38 -3.85
N TRP A 166 -5.98 13.35 -3.20
CA TRP A 166 -5.27 13.51 -1.92
C TRP A 166 -3.96 14.28 -2.07
N ALA A 167 -3.28 14.18 -3.21
CA ALA A 167 -2.09 15.01 -3.48
C ALA A 167 -2.41 16.51 -3.46
N GLN A 168 -3.57 16.91 -4.00
CA GLN A 168 -4.02 18.31 -3.98
C GLN A 168 -4.49 18.72 -2.59
N GLU A 169 -5.25 17.85 -1.93
CA GLU A 169 -5.77 18.07 -0.58
C GLU A 169 -4.63 18.28 0.44
N LEU A 170 -3.59 17.45 0.38
CA LEU A 170 -2.52 17.41 1.38
C LEU A 170 -1.30 18.29 1.03
N GLU A 171 -1.34 19.04 -0.07
CA GLU A 171 -0.25 19.92 -0.51
C GLU A 171 0.15 20.92 0.58
N HIS A 172 -0.85 21.54 1.23
CA HIS A 172 -0.66 22.51 2.31
C HIS A 172 0.08 21.92 3.52
N ALA A 173 -0.02 20.60 3.73
CA ALA A 173 0.65 19.88 4.82
C ALA A 173 2.04 19.35 4.42
N ASN A 174 2.52 19.61 3.19
CA ASN A 174 3.75 19.03 2.64
C ASN A 174 3.75 17.48 2.65
N ILE A 175 2.59 16.86 2.45
CA ILE A 175 2.46 15.41 2.31
C ILE A 175 2.20 15.11 0.84
N ARG A 176 3.07 14.28 0.25
CA ARG A 176 2.96 13.86 -1.14
C ARG A 176 2.09 12.62 -1.25
N VAL A 177 1.44 12.44 -2.39
CA VAL A 177 0.72 11.20 -2.68
C VAL A 177 1.09 10.72 -4.06
N GLY A 178 1.56 9.48 -4.17
CA GLY A 178 1.84 8.81 -5.44
C GLY A 178 1.15 7.46 -5.49
N GLY A 179 1.14 6.83 -6.66
CA GLY A 179 0.69 5.46 -6.77
C GLY A 179 1.48 4.67 -7.79
N VAL A 180 1.48 3.36 -7.61
CA VAL A 180 2.09 2.41 -8.53
C VAL A 180 1.03 1.41 -8.93
N LEU A 181 0.80 1.26 -10.24
CA LEU A 181 -0.20 0.35 -10.77
C LEU A 181 0.47 -0.73 -11.63
N PRO A 182 0.06 -2.00 -11.51
CA PRO A 182 0.50 -3.03 -12.42
C PRO A 182 -0.10 -2.79 -13.82
N ARG A 183 0.73 -2.83 -14.86
CA ARG A 183 0.25 -2.97 -16.24
C ARG A 183 -0.08 -4.43 -16.49
N LEU A 184 -1.35 -4.75 -16.41
CA LEU A 184 -1.84 -6.07 -16.77
C LEU A 184 -1.94 -6.18 -18.29
N ARG A 185 -1.29 -7.19 -18.87
CA ARG A 185 -1.50 -7.55 -20.27
C ARG A 185 -2.68 -8.50 -20.36
N HIS A 186 -3.71 -8.12 -21.10
CA HIS A 186 -4.74 -9.04 -21.54
C HIS A 186 -4.13 -9.97 -22.61
N ASN A 187 -4.27 -11.29 -22.44
CA ASN A 187 -4.03 -12.23 -23.54
C ASN A 187 -5.30 -12.46 -24.35
N ASP A 188 -5.21 -13.15 -25.48
CA ASP A 188 -6.34 -13.45 -26.38
C ASP A 188 -7.50 -14.22 -25.71
N LYS A 189 -7.32 -14.70 -24.48
CA LYS A 189 -8.31 -15.42 -23.67
C LYS A 189 -8.88 -14.59 -22.50
N GLY A 190 -8.52 -13.31 -22.39
CA GLY A 190 -9.00 -12.42 -21.32
C GLY A 190 -8.42 -12.71 -19.92
N LEU A 191 -7.46 -13.64 -19.80
CA LEU A 191 -6.87 -14.00 -18.52
C LEU A 191 -5.74 -13.02 -18.14
N ILE A 192 -5.81 -12.50 -16.91
CA ILE A 192 -4.77 -11.67 -16.31
C ILE A 192 -3.63 -12.57 -15.83
N HIS A 193 -2.45 -12.48 -16.46
CA HIS A 193 -1.25 -13.14 -15.93
C HIS A 193 -0.48 -12.20 -14.99
N HIS A 194 -0.39 -12.59 -13.71
CA HIS A 194 0.52 -11.94 -12.76
C HIS A 194 1.93 -12.50 -12.94
N HIS A 195 2.82 -11.76 -13.62
CA HIS A 195 4.22 -12.15 -13.74
C HIS A 195 4.99 -11.68 -12.49
N PRO A 196 5.87 -12.50 -11.89
CA PRO A 196 6.66 -12.10 -10.72
C PRO A 196 7.47 -10.80 -10.91
N ALA A 197 7.89 -10.50 -12.15
CA ALA A 197 8.54 -9.23 -12.51
C ALA A 197 7.72 -7.98 -12.15
N ILE A 198 6.39 -8.05 -12.24
CA ILE A 198 5.51 -6.92 -11.92
C ILE A 198 5.65 -6.53 -10.45
N ASN A 199 5.88 -7.49 -9.55
CA ASN A 199 6.12 -7.19 -8.14
C ASN A 199 7.42 -6.41 -7.94
N TYR A 200 8.49 -6.74 -8.67
CA TYR A 200 9.75 -6.01 -8.60
C TYR A 200 9.61 -4.58 -9.10
N ASP A 201 8.97 -4.38 -10.26
CA ASP A 201 8.71 -3.04 -10.80
C ASP A 201 7.81 -2.20 -9.86
N MET A 202 6.84 -2.83 -9.19
CA MET A 202 6.01 -2.15 -8.21
C MET A 202 6.82 -1.69 -6.99
N ILE A 203 7.73 -2.55 -6.51
CA ILE A 203 8.64 -2.24 -5.39
C ILE A 203 9.58 -1.09 -5.77
N ASP A 204 10.22 -1.18 -6.94
CA ASP A 204 11.13 -0.14 -7.44
C ASP A 204 10.40 1.18 -7.69
N GLY A 205 9.18 1.11 -8.22
CA GLY A 205 8.30 2.27 -8.38
C GLY A 205 7.95 2.92 -7.04
N ALA A 206 7.68 2.11 -6.00
CA ALA A 206 7.40 2.64 -4.67
C ALA A 206 8.62 3.34 -4.08
N ALA A 207 9.81 2.73 -4.17
CA ALA A 207 11.06 3.33 -3.71
C ALA A 207 11.35 4.65 -4.45
N TYR A 208 11.19 4.68 -5.78
CA TYR A 208 11.35 5.89 -6.58
C TYR A 208 10.42 7.03 -6.12
N ILE A 209 9.14 6.74 -5.86
CA ILE A 209 8.18 7.74 -5.39
C ILE A 209 8.59 8.29 -4.01
N VAL A 210 9.11 7.43 -3.12
CA VAL A 210 9.59 7.86 -1.81
C VAL A 210 10.79 8.79 -1.95
N GLU A 211 11.80 8.42 -2.73
CA GLU A 211 13.02 9.21 -2.90
C GLU A 211 12.80 10.53 -3.63
N ASN A 212 11.90 10.55 -4.63
CA ASN A 212 11.71 11.70 -5.50
C ASN A 212 10.71 12.73 -4.93
N ASP A 213 11.25 13.81 -4.37
CA ASP A 213 10.46 14.88 -3.72
C ASP A 213 9.55 15.66 -4.69
N SER A 214 9.77 15.56 -6.00
CA SER A 214 8.89 16.20 -7.00
C SER A 214 7.71 15.33 -7.42
N PHE A 215 7.67 14.06 -7.01
CA PHE A 215 6.63 13.13 -7.39
C PHE A 215 5.43 13.21 -6.43
N THR A 216 4.34 13.79 -6.91
CA THR A 216 3.05 13.86 -6.23
C THR A 216 1.91 13.97 -7.24
N GLY A 217 0.74 13.41 -6.92
CA GLY A 217 -0.47 13.39 -7.75
C GLY A 217 -0.35 12.57 -9.03
N ARG A 218 0.65 11.69 -9.12
CA ARG A 218 1.01 10.93 -10.33
C ARG A 218 1.04 9.43 -10.06
N ILE A 219 1.06 8.67 -11.15
CA ILE A 219 1.05 7.22 -11.14
C ILE A 219 2.24 6.70 -11.95
N LEU A 220 2.95 5.73 -11.39
CA LEU A 220 3.87 4.88 -12.13
C LEU A 220 3.16 3.61 -12.59
N GLU A 221 3.48 3.19 -13.80
CA GLU A 221 2.96 1.96 -14.38
C GLU A 221 4.07 0.91 -14.38
N ALA A 222 3.93 -0.11 -13.53
CA ALA A 222 4.85 -1.24 -13.43
C ALA A 222 4.61 -2.18 -14.62
N ALA A 223 5.60 -2.33 -15.49
CA ALA A 223 5.44 -3.00 -16.78
C ALA A 223 6.65 -3.88 -17.07
N SER A 224 6.42 -5.20 -17.03
CA SER A 224 7.37 -6.18 -17.54
C SER A 224 7.76 -5.93 -19.00
#